data_AF-A0A1S6IVR0-F1
#
_entry.id   AF-A0A1S6IVR0-F1
#
_cell.length_a   1.000
_cell.length_b   1.000
_cell.length_c   1.000
_cell.angle_alpha   90.00
_cell.angle_beta   90.00
_cell.angle_gamma   90.00
#
_symmetry.space_group_name_H-M   'P 1'
#
loop_
_entity.id
_entity.type
_entity.pdbx_description
1 polymer ?
#
loop_
_entity_poly.entity_id
_entity_poly.type
_entity_poly.pdbx_seq_one_letter_code
_entity_poly.pdbx_strand_id
1 'polypeptide(L)'
;MTEEQRLALDNCIKCSICVTHCPVAKVTDIFAGPKQNGPDWERFRLEEPTAVHPSIGYCSNCKTCDVVCPSGVNVSTMNAKAKGEYVALHGAPFRDMILARVELLGKASRLAPSLVNWLAGNKPLRLLGEKFMGVSSQMTMPKYARQTFLQMYQPKKIANSKDKVVYFPGCYVNYNTPEVGLALAEILARHGIELTVEQFNCCGLPLIANGFLDVAKAYAQKNLSKLQQYVQQGYRIITTCPSCHLSLSREYQELFALDTSQLNDQIFDAFEYLNMLKQEGKINLELSRVNRRVGYHQPCHLKAIGSGIPSLETLRNIPGLEVTELDAGCCGISGSYGFKKEKYQISQEIGQNIRQAVEELSVDEVITECGTCQLQVQHLTGAEVYHPMLLLAEAIGQR
;
A
#
# COMPACT_ATOMS: atom_id res chain seq x y z
N MET A 1 15.44 9.50 20.29
CA MET A 1 14.16 10.16 19.94
C MET A 1 14.45 11.62 19.60
N THR A 2 13.87 12.17 18.53
CA THR A 2 13.97 13.62 18.23
C THR A 2 13.08 14.44 19.17
N GLU A 3 13.32 15.75 19.27
CA GLU A 3 12.49 16.64 20.09
C GLU A 3 11.02 16.63 19.63
N GLU A 4 10.79 16.66 18.31
CA GLU A 4 9.48 16.54 17.69
C GLU A 4 8.77 15.23 18.07
N GLN A 5 9.50 14.11 18.09
CA GLN A 5 8.95 12.81 18.49
C GLN A 5 8.58 12.78 19.98
N ARG A 6 9.34 13.47 20.83
CA ARG A 6 9.02 13.63 22.25
C ARG A 6 7.74 14.43 22.43
N LEU A 7 7.65 15.58 21.75
CA LEU A 7 6.48 16.44 21.79
C LEU A 7 5.22 15.68 21.33
N ALA A 8 5.33 14.91 20.25
CA ALA A 8 4.24 14.06 19.76
C ALA A 8 3.79 13.01 20.79
N LEU A 9 4.71 12.42 21.56
CA LEU A 9 4.38 11.49 22.65
C LEU A 9 3.64 12.20 23.80
N ASP A 10 4.09 13.39 24.17
CA ASP A 10 3.51 14.17 25.27
C ASP A 10 2.11 14.70 24.92
N ASN A 11 1.81 14.91 23.63
CA ASN A 11 0.45 15.23 23.15
C ASN A 11 -0.57 14.11 23.34
N CYS A 12 -0.15 12.88 23.67
CA CYS A 12 -1.07 11.76 23.88
C CYS A 12 -1.86 11.89 25.19
N ILE A 13 -3.11 12.35 25.08
CA ILE A 13 -4.08 12.52 26.19
C ILE A 13 -4.74 11.23 26.69
N LYS A 14 -4.26 10.05 26.25
CA LYS A 14 -4.73 8.72 26.69
C LYS A 14 -6.23 8.44 26.50
N CYS A 15 -6.92 9.09 25.56
CA CYS A 15 -8.36 8.88 25.29
C CYS A 15 -8.76 7.51 24.70
N SER A 16 -7.79 6.71 24.23
CA SER A 16 -7.98 5.33 23.71
C SER A 16 -8.79 5.19 22.41
N ILE A 17 -9.10 6.28 21.69
CA ILE A 17 -9.79 6.23 20.38
C ILE A 17 -9.03 5.38 19.34
N CYS A 18 -7.70 5.40 19.40
CA CYS A 18 -6.87 4.58 18.52
C CYS A 18 -7.03 3.07 18.79
N VAL A 19 -7.46 2.67 19.99
CA VAL A 19 -7.76 1.27 20.33
C VAL A 19 -9.14 0.88 19.78
N THR A 20 -10.16 1.72 20.00
CA THR A 20 -11.54 1.43 19.55
C THR A 20 -11.67 1.36 18.03
N HIS A 21 -10.86 2.13 17.30
CA HIS A 21 -10.81 2.10 15.84
C HIS A 21 -9.74 1.13 15.27
N CYS A 22 -8.98 0.43 16.12
CA CYS A 22 -7.97 -0.51 15.61
C CYS A 22 -8.66 -1.77 15.07
N PRO A 23 -8.47 -2.14 13.78
CA PRO A 23 -9.11 -3.33 13.23
C PRO A 23 -8.64 -4.61 13.91
N VAL A 24 -7.37 -4.69 14.30
CA VAL A 24 -6.82 -5.90 14.96
C VAL A 24 -7.34 -6.03 16.39
N ALA A 25 -7.28 -4.97 17.19
CA ALA A 25 -7.73 -5.03 18.59
C ALA A 25 -9.25 -5.27 18.72
N LYS A 26 -10.03 -4.99 17.67
CA LYS A 26 -11.47 -5.24 17.63
C LYS A 26 -11.82 -6.73 17.55
N VAL A 27 -10.94 -7.56 16.99
CA VAL A 27 -11.23 -8.98 16.70
C VAL A 27 -10.36 -9.96 17.49
N THR A 28 -9.37 -9.47 18.25
CA THR A 28 -8.52 -10.35 19.06
C THR A 28 -7.91 -9.64 20.25
N ASP A 29 -7.93 -10.32 21.40
CA ASP A 29 -7.29 -9.87 22.64
C ASP A 29 -5.78 -10.16 22.68
N ILE A 30 -5.25 -10.91 21.70
CA ILE A 30 -3.81 -11.20 21.60
C ILE A 30 -3.03 -9.90 21.35
N PHE A 31 -3.63 -8.97 20.60
CA PHE A 31 -3.04 -7.66 20.37
C PHE A 31 -3.48 -6.69 21.45
N ALA A 32 -2.55 -6.31 22.34
CA ALA A 32 -2.83 -5.34 23.41
C ALA A 32 -3.23 -3.93 22.92
N GLY A 33 -3.23 -3.71 21.60
CA GLY A 33 -3.71 -2.48 20.98
C GLY A 33 -2.59 -1.49 20.66
N PRO A 34 -2.87 -0.53 19.75
CA PRO A 34 -1.86 0.40 19.25
C PRO A 34 -1.43 1.42 20.31
N LYS A 35 -2.32 1.79 21.25
CA LYS A 35 -1.97 2.70 22.36
C LYS A 35 -0.95 2.08 23.31
N GLN A 36 -1.21 0.83 23.71
CA GLN A 36 -0.35 0.12 24.65
C GLN A 36 1.04 -0.09 24.02
N ASN A 37 1.10 -0.73 22.86
CA ASN A 37 2.39 -1.00 22.21
C ASN A 37 3.13 0.28 21.73
N GLY A 38 2.37 1.33 21.40
CA GLY A 38 2.89 2.64 21.02
C GLY A 38 3.09 3.57 22.22
N PRO A 39 2.33 4.67 22.37
CA PRO A 39 2.58 5.72 23.38
C PRO A 39 2.76 5.27 24.83
N ASP A 40 2.01 4.27 25.31
CA ASP A 40 2.14 3.87 26.71
C ASP A 40 3.49 3.17 26.95
N TRP A 41 3.84 2.20 26.10
CA TRP A 41 5.15 1.54 26.16
C TRP A 41 6.32 2.40 25.68
N GLU A 42 6.08 3.40 24.84
CA GLU A 42 7.11 4.35 24.41
C GLU A 42 7.70 5.11 25.60
N ARG A 43 6.88 5.41 26.61
CA ARG A 43 7.34 6.08 27.84
C ARG A 43 8.28 5.21 28.65
N PHE A 44 8.03 3.89 28.72
CA PHE A 44 8.96 2.95 29.33
C PHE A 44 10.26 2.83 28.52
N ARG A 45 10.16 2.88 27.18
CA ARG A 45 11.33 2.87 26.28
C ARG A 45 12.24 4.09 26.40
N LEU A 46 11.80 5.18 27.04
CA LEU A 46 12.66 6.32 27.32
C LEU A 46 13.74 5.99 28.36
N GLU A 47 13.44 5.07 29.28
CA GLU A 47 14.37 4.63 30.32
C GLU A 47 15.00 3.28 29.97
N GLU A 48 14.20 2.36 29.44
CA GLU A 48 14.64 1.02 29.05
C GLU A 48 14.28 0.76 27.57
N PRO A 49 15.19 1.03 26.61
CA PRO A 49 14.90 0.90 25.17
C PRO A 49 14.39 -0.48 24.75
N THR A 50 14.73 -1.53 25.51
CA THR A 50 14.31 -2.91 25.28
C THR A 50 12.91 -3.25 25.80
N ALA A 51 12.23 -2.31 26.48
CA ALA A 51 10.87 -2.47 26.95
C ALA A 51 9.89 -2.53 25.77
N VAL A 52 9.67 -3.74 25.24
CA VAL A 52 8.77 -3.99 24.13
C VAL A 52 7.76 -5.07 24.47
N HIS A 53 6.48 -4.74 24.34
CA HIS A 53 5.41 -5.71 24.57
C HIS A 53 5.35 -6.73 23.41
N PRO A 54 5.35 -8.06 23.69
CA PRO A 54 5.39 -9.09 22.64
C PRO A 54 4.23 -9.04 21.64
N SER A 55 3.08 -8.50 22.05
CA SER A 55 1.93 -8.38 21.16
C SER A 55 2.18 -7.50 19.93
N ILE A 56 3.25 -6.68 19.90
CA ILE A 56 3.57 -5.79 18.78
C ILE A 56 3.70 -6.54 17.44
N GLY A 57 4.01 -7.85 17.47
CA GLY A 57 3.97 -8.72 16.31
C GLY A 57 2.62 -8.72 15.57
N TYR A 58 1.52 -8.42 16.27
CA TYR A 58 0.16 -8.35 15.73
C TYR A 58 -0.25 -6.95 15.22
N CYS A 59 0.58 -5.92 15.39
CA CYS A 59 0.34 -4.64 14.73
C CYS A 59 0.40 -4.82 13.20
N SER A 60 -0.64 -4.35 12.52
CA SER A 60 -0.84 -4.46 11.07
C SER A 60 -0.30 -3.26 10.27
N ASN A 61 0.20 -2.22 10.94
CA ASN A 61 0.71 -0.98 10.33
C ASN A 61 -0.29 -0.25 9.39
N CYS A 62 -1.60 -0.43 9.56
CA CYS A 62 -2.63 0.17 8.69
C CYS A 62 -2.84 1.68 8.88
N LYS A 63 -2.16 2.31 9.85
CA LYS A 63 -2.22 3.75 10.17
C LYS A 63 -3.55 4.31 10.67
N THR A 64 -4.60 3.49 10.81
CA THR A 64 -5.90 3.96 11.34
C THR A 64 -5.76 4.68 12.68
N CYS A 65 -4.86 4.23 13.56
CA CYS A 65 -4.62 4.87 14.85
C CYS A 65 -4.12 6.31 14.77
N ASP A 66 -3.45 6.69 13.68
CA ASP A 66 -2.96 8.05 13.46
C ASP A 66 -4.09 8.91 12.92
N VAL A 67 -4.84 8.38 11.94
CA VAL A 67 -5.98 9.06 11.29
C VAL A 67 -7.04 9.47 12.31
N VAL A 68 -7.33 8.62 13.29
CA VAL A 68 -8.37 8.91 14.30
C VAL A 68 -7.84 9.67 15.52
N CYS A 69 -6.55 10.00 15.59
CA CYS A 69 -5.98 10.65 16.76
C CYS A 69 -6.32 12.15 16.79
N PRO A 70 -7.12 12.64 17.77
CA PRO A 70 -7.48 14.06 17.83
C PRO A 70 -6.29 14.96 18.18
N SER A 71 -5.24 14.38 18.76
CA SER A 71 -4.03 15.10 19.20
C SER A 71 -2.88 15.00 18.18
N GLY A 72 -3.11 14.40 17.00
CA GLY A 72 -2.08 14.27 15.95
C GLY A 72 -0.89 13.41 16.34
N VAL A 73 -1.07 12.45 17.25
CA VAL A 73 0.02 11.56 17.69
C VAL A 73 0.24 10.48 16.64
N ASN A 74 1.49 10.34 16.18
CA ASN A 74 1.91 9.27 15.25
C ASN A 74 2.09 7.93 15.99
N VAL A 75 0.98 7.38 16.47
CA VAL A 75 0.90 6.11 17.21
C VAL A 75 1.51 4.96 16.40
N SER A 76 1.24 4.89 15.10
CA SER A 76 1.74 3.82 14.25
C SER A 76 3.26 3.85 14.09
N THR A 77 3.87 5.05 14.06
CA THR A 77 5.31 5.24 13.96
C THR A 77 6.00 4.74 15.22
N MET A 78 5.43 4.99 16.40
CA MET A 78 5.91 4.40 17.66
C MET A 78 5.76 2.87 17.65
N ASN A 79 4.64 2.34 17.15
CA ASN A 79 4.44 0.89 17.02
C ASN A 79 5.44 0.26 16.05
N ALA A 80 5.72 0.91 14.90
CA ALA A 80 6.67 0.41 13.92
C ALA A 80 8.10 0.38 14.48
N LYS A 81 8.50 1.42 15.24
CA LYS A 81 9.77 1.44 15.98
C LYS A 81 9.84 0.34 17.03
N ALA A 82 8.81 0.20 17.86
CA ALA A 82 8.72 -0.88 18.83
C ALA A 82 8.83 -2.27 18.16
N LYS A 83 8.23 -2.44 16.98
CA LYS A 83 8.34 -3.68 16.20
C LYS A 83 9.77 -3.90 15.68
N GLY A 84 10.44 -2.84 15.26
CA GLY A 84 11.84 -2.88 14.87
C GLY A 84 12.73 -3.34 16.02
N GLU A 85 12.58 -2.72 17.19
CA GLU A 85 13.31 -3.12 18.40
C GLU A 85 13.01 -4.56 18.81
N TYR A 86 11.74 -4.99 18.74
CA TYR A 86 11.36 -6.38 19.00
C TYR A 86 12.13 -7.35 18.10
N VAL A 87 12.19 -7.06 16.80
CA VAL A 87 12.89 -7.90 15.81
C VAL A 87 14.40 -7.84 15.98
N ALA A 88 14.96 -6.70 16.37
CA ALA A 88 16.38 -6.58 16.67
C ALA A 88 16.79 -7.45 17.87
N LEU A 89 15.94 -7.53 18.90
CA LEU A 89 16.20 -8.29 20.12
C LEU A 89 15.95 -9.80 19.98
N HIS A 90 14.88 -10.19 19.27
CA HIS A 90 14.43 -11.58 19.22
C HIS A 90 14.71 -12.28 17.89
N GLY A 91 15.19 -11.52 16.89
CA GLY A 91 15.23 -11.96 15.51
C GLY A 91 13.85 -12.00 14.85
N ALA A 92 13.83 -12.30 13.56
CA ALA A 92 12.61 -12.52 12.80
C ALA A 92 12.51 -13.98 12.31
N PRO A 93 11.30 -14.57 12.27
CA PRO A 93 11.10 -15.86 11.60
C PRO A 93 11.59 -15.80 10.15
N PHE A 94 12.15 -16.92 9.66
CA PHE A 94 12.63 -17.02 8.27
C PHE A 94 11.57 -16.66 7.23
N ARG A 95 10.32 -17.05 7.49
CA ARG A 95 9.14 -16.65 6.71
C ARG A 95 9.04 -15.13 6.54
N ASP A 96 9.20 -14.38 7.63
CA ASP A 96 9.01 -12.93 7.63
C ASP A 96 10.13 -12.24 6.83
N MET A 97 11.35 -12.77 6.90
CA MET A 97 12.47 -12.30 6.04
C MET A 97 12.17 -12.48 4.55
N ILE A 98 11.49 -13.55 4.16
CA ILE A 98 11.08 -13.79 2.78
C ILE A 98 9.92 -12.87 2.38
N LEU A 99 8.84 -12.86 3.16
CA LEU A 99 7.62 -12.10 2.86
C LEU A 99 7.85 -10.58 2.86
N ALA A 100 8.82 -10.09 3.64
CA ALA A 100 9.20 -8.68 3.63
C ALA A 100 10.04 -8.28 2.39
N ARG A 101 10.62 -9.25 1.68
CA ARG A 101 11.50 -9.03 0.51
C ARG A 101 10.76 -9.22 -0.81
N VAL A 102 9.59 -8.59 -0.94
CA VAL A 102 8.70 -8.71 -2.11
C VAL A 102 9.40 -8.37 -3.43
N GLU A 103 10.32 -7.41 -3.44
CA GLU A 103 11.10 -7.07 -4.63
C GLU A 103 12.02 -8.20 -5.06
N LEU A 104 12.71 -8.84 -4.11
CA LEU A 104 13.61 -9.97 -4.40
C LEU A 104 12.81 -11.19 -4.87
N LEU A 105 11.67 -11.45 -4.23
CA LEU A 105 10.73 -12.48 -4.68
C LEU A 105 10.22 -12.20 -6.10
N GLY A 106 9.88 -10.95 -6.42
CA GLY A 106 9.48 -10.54 -7.77
C GLY A 106 10.60 -10.73 -8.79
N LYS A 107 11.83 -10.33 -8.47
CA LYS A 107 13.02 -10.56 -9.33
C LYS A 107 13.27 -12.04 -9.58
N ALA A 108 13.21 -12.88 -8.54
CA ALA A 108 13.38 -14.32 -8.68
C ALA A 108 12.26 -14.95 -9.51
N SER A 109 11.02 -14.50 -9.30
CA SER A 109 9.85 -15.04 -10.00
C SER A 109 9.85 -14.74 -11.50
N ARG A 110 10.56 -13.69 -11.95
CA ARG A 110 10.74 -13.38 -13.38
C ARG A 110 11.42 -14.51 -14.17
N LEU A 111 12.23 -15.34 -13.53
CA LEU A 111 12.94 -16.44 -14.21
C LEU A 111 12.00 -17.56 -14.65
N ALA A 112 10.96 -17.84 -13.86
CA ALA A 112 10.00 -18.91 -14.13
C ALA A 112 8.62 -18.58 -13.53
N PRO A 113 7.93 -17.53 -14.01
CA PRO A 113 6.68 -17.06 -13.39
C PRO A 113 5.57 -18.11 -13.45
N SER A 114 5.49 -18.87 -14.54
CA SER A 114 4.54 -19.99 -14.67
C SER A 114 4.77 -21.08 -13.62
N LEU A 115 6.04 -21.40 -13.31
CA LEU A 115 6.37 -22.40 -12.29
C LEU A 115 6.02 -21.87 -10.89
N VAL A 116 6.39 -20.62 -10.58
CA VAL A 116 6.07 -20.00 -9.28
C VAL A 116 4.56 -19.94 -9.07
N ASN A 117 3.80 -19.54 -10.09
CA ASN A 117 2.34 -19.49 -10.03
C ASN A 117 1.73 -20.90 -9.87
N TRP A 118 2.29 -21.92 -10.53
CA TRP A 118 1.85 -23.30 -10.37
C TRP A 118 2.12 -23.82 -8.94
N LEU A 119 3.33 -23.59 -8.41
CA LEU A 119 3.70 -23.94 -7.03
C LEU A 119 2.78 -23.26 -6.02
N ALA A 120 2.49 -21.97 -6.24
CA ALA A 120 1.63 -21.16 -5.38
C ALA A 120 0.14 -21.55 -5.46
N GLY A 121 -0.31 -22.18 -6.56
CA GLY A 121 -1.67 -22.67 -6.74
C GLY A 121 -1.90 -24.12 -6.32
N ASN A 122 -0.84 -24.92 -6.11
CA ASN A 122 -0.95 -26.34 -5.83
C ASN A 122 -1.27 -26.62 -4.35
N LYS A 123 -2.46 -27.17 -4.06
CA LYS A 123 -2.96 -27.41 -2.69
C LYS A 123 -2.00 -28.26 -1.82
N PRO A 124 -1.51 -29.45 -2.26
CA PRO A 124 -0.52 -30.21 -1.50
C PRO A 124 0.74 -29.40 -1.13
N LEU A 125 1.31 -28.65 -2.07
CA LEU A 125 2.49 -27.83 -1.82
C LEU A 125 2.19 -26.68 -0.86
N ARG A 126 0.99 -26.11 -0.91
CA ARG A 126 0.52 -25.09 0.04
C ARG A 126 0.41 -25.63 1.46
N LEU A 127 -0.09 -26.86 1.64
CA LEU A 127 -0.13 -27.52 2.96
C LEU A 127 1.27 -27.78 3.50
N LEU A 128 2.22 -28.21 2.65
CA LEU A 128 3.63 -28.35 3.04
C LEU A 128 4.24 -26.98 3.41
N GLY A 129 4.01 -25.96 2.59
CA GLY A 129 4.44 -24.58 2.85
C GLY A 129 3.88 -24.04 4.16
N GLU A 130 2.63 -24.35 4.50
CA GLU A 130 2.06 -23.98 5.79
C GLU A 130 2.77 -24.68 6.95
N LYS A 131 3.04 -25.98 6.82
CA LYS A 131 3.70 -26.77 7.88
C LYS A 131 5.14 -26.32 8.13
N PHE A 132 5.91 -26.03 7.09
CA PHE A 132 7.34 -25.73 7.20
C PHE A 132 7.65 -24.23 7.25
N MET A 133 6.90 -23.42 6.51
CA MET A 133 7.15 -21.98 6.37
C MET A 133 6.13 -21.14 7.14
N GLY A 134 5.07 -21.72 7.71
CA GLY A 134 4.05 -20.96 8.46
C GLY A 134 3.24 -19.99 7.58
N VAL A 135 3.17 -20.23 6.28
CA VAL A 135 2.33 -19.45 5.35
C VAL A 135 1.00 -20.19 5.19
N SER A 136 -0.11 -19.56 5.61
CA SER A 136 -1.45 -20.17 5.57
C SER A 136 -1.74 -20.74 4.18
N SER A 137 -2.07 -22.03 4.12
CA SER A 137 -2.46 -22.73 2.89
C SER A 137 -3.82 -22.27 2.37
N GLN A 138 -4.65 -21.72 3.26
CA GLN A 138 -5.98 -21.20 2.95
C GLN A 138 -5.92 -19.86 2.22
N MET A 139 -4.89 -19.04 2.47
CA MET A 139 -4.74 -17.73 1.81
C MET A 139 -4.46 -17.88 0.31
N THR A 140 -5.12 -17.08 -0.52
CA THR A 140 -4.80 -16.99 -1.96
C THR A 140 -3.45 -16.30 -2.14
N MET A 141 -2.58 -16.86 -2.99
CA MET A 141 -1.29 -16.25 -3.32
C MET A 141 -1.38 -15.28 -4.49
N PRO A 142 -0.62 -14.16 -4.47
CA PRO A 142 -0.58 -13.25 -5.60
C PRO A 142 0.05 -13.95 -6.81
N LYS A 143 -0.54 -13.73 -7.99
CA LYS A 143 0.00 -14.24 -9.26
C LYS A 143 1.05 -13.28 -9.80
N TYR A 144 2.18 -13.80 -10.25
CA TYR A 144 3.20 -13.04 -10.94
C TYR A 144 2.91 -12.96 -12.44
N ALA A 145 3.10 -11.78 -13.02
CA ALA A 145 2.98 -11.56 -14.46
C ALA A 145 4.12 -12.25 -15.22
N ARG A 146 3.87 -12.60 -16.49
CA ARG A 146 4.89 -13.22 -17.36
C ARG A 146 6.03 -12.27 -17.71
N GLN A 147 5.70 -10.98 -17.89
CA GLN A 147 6.65 -9.90 -18.14
C GLN A 147 6.40 -8.80 -17.12
N THR A 148 7.48 -8.18 -16.62
CA THR A 148 7.36 -7.08 -15.67
C THR A 148 6.97 -5.78 -16.37
N PHE A 149 6.37 -4.83 -15.65
CA PHE A 149 6.10 -3.50 -16.20
C PHE A 149 7.36 -2.87 -16.82
N LEU A 150 8.50 -2.92 -16.12
CA LEU A 150 9.77 -2.40 -16.63
C LEU A 150 10.29 -3.11 -17.90
N GLN A 151 9.84 -4.34 -18.21
CA GLN A 151 10.17 -5.02 -19.46
C GLN A 151 9.24 -4.60 -20.61
N MET A 152 7.97 -4.33 -20.28
CA MET A 152 6.93 -4.01 -21.26
C MET A 152 6.90 -2.52 -21.60
N TYR A 153 7.30 -1.65 -20.67
CA TYR A 153 7.26 -0.21 -20.85
C TYR A 153 8.21 0.25 -21.95
N GLN A 154 7.68 1.02 -22.89
CA GLN A 154 8.43 1.67 -23.95
C GLN A 154 8.27 3.18 -23.82
N PRO A 155 9.33 3.93 -23.51
CA PRO A 155 9.26 5.38 -23.36
C PRO A 155 8.76 6.04 -24.65
N LYS A 156 7.70 6.84 -24.54
CA LYS A 156 7.21 7.68 -25.64
C LYS A 156 7.86 9.06 -25.54
N LYS A 157 8.61 9.45 -26.57
CA LYS A 157 9.16 10.81 -26.66
C LYS A 157 8.03 11.76 -27.03
N ILE A 158 7.80 12.77 -26.19
CA ILE A 158 6.78 13.79 -26.41
C ILE A 158 7.50 15.12 -26.69
N ALA A 159 7.40 15.60 -27.93
CA ALA A 159 7.91 16.91 -28.29
C ALA A 159 7.08 17.99 -27.58
N ASN A 160 7.75 18.96 -26.94
CA ASN A 160 7.11 20.03 -26.16
C ASN A 160 6.13 19.51 -25.09
N SER A 161 6.59 18.56 -24.27
CA SER A 161 5.78 17.99 -23.18
C SER A 161 5.17 19.09 -22.30
N LYS A 162 3.87 18.95 -21.99
CA LYS A 162 3.14 19.90 -21.13
C LYS A 162 3.57 19.82 -19.67
N ASP A 163 4.09 18.66 -19.26
CA ASP A 163 4.58 18.40 -17.91
C ASP A 163 5.57 17.23 -17.93
N LYS A 164 6.37 17.06 -16.87
CA LYS A 164 7.35 15.98 -16.75
C LYS A 164 7.10 15.19 -15.48
N VAL A 165 7.03 13.87 -15.61
CA VAL A 165 6.69 13.00 -14.50
C VAL A 165 7.62 11.82 -14.40
N VAL A 166 8.12 11.55 -13.19
CA VAL A 166 8.77 10.29 -12.86
C VAL A 166 7.78 9.36 -12.17
N TYR A 167 7.60 8.16 -12.71
CA TYR A 167 6.69 7.17 -12.15
C TYR A 167 7.43 6.22 -11.22
N PHE A 168 6.92 6.09 -10.00
CA PHE A 168 7.29 5.06 -9.04
C PHE A 168 6.26 3.90 -9.14
N PRO A 169 6.53 2.83 -9.92
CA PRO A 169 5.56 1.74 -10.11
C PRO A 169 5.36 0.88 -8.85
N GLY A 170 6.33 0.91 -7.92
CA GLY A 170 6.36 -0.02 -6.80
C GLY A 170 6.51 -1.47 -7.25
N CYS A 171 6.38 -2.41 -6.30
CA CYS A 171 6.62 -3.82 -6.59
C CYS A 171 5.41 -4.50 -7.23
N TYR A 172 4.19 -4.17 -6.82
CA TYR A 172 3.00 -4.89 -7.26
C TYR A 172 2.69 -4.63 -8.74
N VAL A 173 2.68 -3.36 -9.18
CA VAL A 173 2.54 -3.06 -10.62
C VAL A 173 3.68 -3.69 -11.42
N ASN A 174 4.92 -3.63 -10.91
CA ASN A 174 6.02 -4.16 -11.68
C ASN A 174 5.95 -5.69 -11.87
N TYR A 175 5.56 -6.46 -10.85
CA TYR A 175 5.66 -7.92 -10.89
C TYR A 175 4.32 -8.66 -10.99
N ASN A 176 3.18 -8.03 -10.66
CA ASN A 176 1.88 -8.68 -10.56
C ASN A 176 0.88 -8.12 -11.58
N THR A 177 0.74 -6.80 -11.66
CA THR A 177 -0.27 -6.12 -12.51
C THR A 177 0.36 -5.04 -13.41
N PRO A 178 1.26 -5.40 -14.34
CA PRO A 178 1.95 -4.45 -15.22
C PRO A 178 0.99 -3.60 -16.07
N GLU A 179 -0.19 -4.12 -16.38
CA GLU A 179 -1.25 -3.44 -17.11
C GLU A 179 -1.64 -2.10 -16.49
N VAL A 180 -1.57 -1.96 -15.16
CA VAL A 180 -1.89 -0.70 -14.45
C VAL A 180 -0.89 0.40 -14.82
N GLY A 181 0.40 0.07 -14.86
CA GLY A 181 1.44 1.03 -15.23
C GLY A 181 1.40 1.38 -16.71
N LEU A 182 1.07 0.41 -17.57
CA LEU A 182 0.93 0.62 -19.02
C LEU A 182 -0.28 1.51 -19.34
N ALA A 183 -1.41 1.28 -18.67
CA ALA A 183 -2.61 2.12 -18.76
C ALA A 183 -2.31 3.58 -18.39
N LEU A 184 -1.64 3.81 -17.25
CA LEU A 184 -1.21 5.14 -16.83
C LEU A 184 -0.29 5.79 -17.86
N ALA A 185 0.71 5.06 -18.36
CA ALA A 185 1.64 5.57 -19.38
C ALA A 185 0.93 5.99 -20.66
N GLU A 186 -0.03 5.21 -21.12
CA GLU A 186 -0.82 5.53 -22.31
C GLU A 186 -1.74 6.73 -22.06
N ILE A 187 -2.37 6.83 -20.88
CA ILE A 187 -3.18 7.99 -20.48
C ILE A 187 -2.33 9.26 -20.55
N LEU A 188 -1.16 9.27 -19.92
CA LEU A 188 -0.27 10.44 -19.90
C LEU A 188 0.23 10.81 -21.30
N ALA A 189 0.64 9.82 -22.09
CA ALA A 189 1.14 10.05 -23.43
C ALA A 189 0.09 10.67 -24.36
N ARG A 190 -1.17 10.20 -24.29
CA ARG A 190 -2.29 10.77 -25.05
C ARG A 190 -2.54 12.24 -24.74
N HIS A 191 -2.18 12.69 -23.54
CA HIS A 191 -2.36 14.07 -23.10
C HIS A 191 -1.09 14.93 -23.24
N GLY A 192 -0.04 14.40 -23.85
CA GLY A 192 1.21 15.13 -24.08
C GLY A 192 2.05 15.30 -22.82
N ILE A 193 2.02 14.32 -21.90
CA ILE A 193 2.80 14.32 -20.66
C ILE A 193 3.88 13.24 -20.73
N GLU A 194 5.13 13.69 -20.62
CA GLU A 194 6.30 12.83 -20.65
C GLU A 194 6.40 12.02 -19.35
N LEU A 195 6.41 10.69 -19.51
CA LEU A 195 6.60 9.75 -18.41
C LEU A 195 8.00 9.16 -18.46
N THR A 196 8.77 9.42 -17.41
CA THR A 196 10.04 8.75 -17.14
C THR A 196 9.83 7.64 -16.11
N VAL A 197 10.40 6.48 -16.37
CA VAL A 197 10.36 5.34 -15.45
C VAL A 197 11.80 4.94 -15.15
N GLU A 198 12.13 4.87 -13.87
CA GLU A 198 13.45 4.50 -13.38
C GLU A 198 13.39 3.22 -12.55
N GLN A 199 14.53 2.53 -12.39
CA GLN A 199 14.60 1.37 -11.52
C GLN A 199 14.83 1.82 -10.06
N PHE A 200 13.74 1.93 -9.31
CA PHE A 200 13.74 2.15 -7.87
C PHE A 200 13.82 0.85 -7.07
N ASN A 201 14.29 0.95 -5.83
CA ASN A 201 14.07 -0.10 -4.84
C ASN A 201 12.60 -0.11 -4.41
N CYS A 202 12.14 -1.19 -3.77
CA CYS A 202 10.88 -1.20 -3.03
C CYS A 202 10.78 0.04 -2.11
N CYS A 203 9.58 0.59 -1.93
CA CYS A 203 9.34 1.70 -1.00
C CYS A 203 9.64 1.37 0.47
N GLY A 204 9.91 0.10 0.79
CA GLY A 204 10.29 -0.34 2.14
C GLY A 204 9.12 -0.69 3.05
N LEU A 205 7.87 -0.40 2.68
CA LEU A 205 6.70 -0.72 3.52
C LEU A 205 6.67 -2.19 4.01
N PRO A 206 6.89 -3.22 3.17
CA PRO A 206 6.87 -4.60 3.66
C PRO A 206 7.99 -4.90 4.67
N LEU A 207 9.12 -4.19 4.59
CA LEU A 207 10.21 -4.27 5.57
C LEU A 207 9.79 -3.60 6.88
N ILE A 208 9.22 -2.38 6.81
CA ILE A 208 8.69 -1.64 7.97
C ILE A 208 7.65 -2.47 8.71
N ALA A 209 6.64 -2.98 7.98
CA ALA A 209 5.56 -3.77 8.56
C ALA A 209 6.02 -5.07 9.22
N ASN A 210 7.23 -5.56 8.91
CA ASN A 210 7.84 -6.74 9.51
C ASN A 210 8.99 -6.43 10.48
N GLY A 211 9.27 -5.15 10.78
CA GLY A 211 10.30 -4.74 11.73
C GLY A 211 11.74 -4.69 11.18
N PHE A 212 11.95 -4.83 9.87
CA PHE A 212 13.28 -4.73 9.24
C PHE A 212 13.66 -3.28 8.94
N LEU A 213 13.73 -2.44 9.98
CA LEU A 213 13.87 -0.99 9.84
C LEU A 213 15.21 -0.55 9.23
N ASP A 214 16.32 -1.22 9.52
CA ASP A 214 17.63 -0.87 8.94
C ASP A 214 17.67 -1.06 7.43
N VAL A 215 17.11 -2.18 6.95
CA VAL A 215 17.02 -2.47 5.52
C VAL A 215 16.05 -1.49 4.85
N ALA A 216 14.92 -1.18 5.50
CA ALA A 216 13.97 -0.19 5.02
C ALA A 216 14.61 1.20 4.89
N LYS A 217 15.41 1.63 5.88
CA LYS A 217 16.14 2.89 5.87
C LYS A 217 17.13 2.96 4.71
N ALA A 218 17.88 1.89 4.45
CA ALA A 218 18.80 1.83 3.32
C ALA A 218 18.09 1.94 1.96
N TYR A 219 16.88 1.37 1.84
CA TYR A 219 16.05 1.51 0.64
C TYR A 219 15.50 2.93 0.51
N ALA A 220 15.06 3.51 1.62
CA ALA A 220 14.54 4.87 1.69
C ALA A 220 15.59 5.89 1.24
N GLN A 221 16.82 5.80 1.75
CA GLN A 221 17.92 6.69 1.36
C GLN A 221 18.22 6.65 -0.15
N LYS A 222 18.28 5.44 -0.73
CA LYS A 222 18.54 5.27 -2.17
C LYS A 222 17.40 5.82 -3.03
N ASN A 223 16.16 5.55 -2.64
CA ASN A 223 14.99 6.05 -3.36
C ASN A 223 14.88 7.57 -3.26
N LEU A 224 15.03 8.12 -2.04
CA LEU A 224 14.95 9.56 -1.79
C LEU A 224 16.01 10.32 -2.60
N SER A 225 17.27 9.86 -2.60
CA SER A 225 18.34 10.48 -3.38
C SER A 225 18.02 10.55 -4.88
N LYS A 226 17.51 9.46 -5.46
CA LYS A 226 17.09 9.44 -6.87
C LYS A 226 15.90 10.36 -7.13
N LEU A 227 14.87 10.32 -6.27
CA LEU A 227 13.67 11.12 -6.44
C LEU A 227 13.96 12.63 -6.33
N GLN A 228 14.83 13.04 -5.41
CA GLN A 228 15.27 14.43 -5.28
C GLN A 228 15.97 14.93 -6.55
N GLN A 229 16.78 14.09 -7.21
CA GLN A 229 17.40 14.45 -8.49
C GLN A 229 16.36 14.73 -9.58
N TYR A 230 15.25 13.97 -9.61
CA TYR A 230 14.14 14.23 -10.54
C TYR A 230 13.38 15.51 -10.20
N VAL A 231 13.07 15.73 -8.92
CA VAL A 231 12.42 16.98 -8.48
C VAL A 231 13.26 18.21 -8.85
N GLN A 232 14.58 18.16 -8.66
CA GLN A 232 15.49 19.25 -9.04
C GLN A 232 15.51 19.51 -10.57
N GLN A 233 15.17 18.50 -11.37
CA GLN A 233 15.01 18.62 -12.82
C GLN A 233 13.59 19.05 -13.24
N GLY A 234 12.72 19.38 -12.28
CA GLY A 234 11.35 19.83 -12.51
C GLY A 234 10.35 18.69 -12.76
N TYR A 235 10.69 17.44 -12.41
CA TYR A 235 9.75 16.33 -12.49
C TYR A 235 8.85 16.27 -11.25
N ARG A 236 7.57 15.98 -11.48
CA ARG A 236 6.66 15.49 -10.44
C ARG A 236 6.83 13.98 -10.28
N ILE A 237 6.54 13.46 -9.10
CA ILE A 237 6.58 12.05 -8.76
C ILE A 237 5.15 11.54 -8.72
N ILE A 238 4.84 10.47 -9.44
CA ILE A 238 3.53 9.81 -9.33
C ILE A 238 3.68 8.35 -8.96
N THR A 239 2.66 7.80 -8.31
CA THR A 239 2.53 6.35 -8.08
C THR A 239 1.06 5.94 -8.16
N THR A 240 0.81 4.66 -8.47
CA THR A 240 -0.53 4.04 -8.44
C THR A 240 -0.71 3.19 -7.19
N CYS A 241 0.20 3.29 -6.23
CA CYS A 241 0.20 2.48 -5.03
C CYS A 241 0.13 3.37 -3.79
N PRO A 242 -0.99 3.40 -3.05
CA PRO A 242 -1.12 4.27 -1.88
C PRO A 242 -0.10 3.93 -0.79
N SER A 243 0.28 2.66 -0.67
CA SER A 243 1.36 2.21 0.21
C SER A 243 2.72 2.80 -0.18
N CYS A 244 3.01 2.94 -1.48
CA CYS A 244 4.25 3.57 -1.93
C CYS A 244 4.20 5.07 -1.69
N HIS A 245 3.07 5.72 -1.97
CA HIS A 245 2.88 7.15 -1.70
C HIS A 245 3.13 7.44 -0.21
N LEU A 246 2.40 6.77 0.69
CA LEU A 246 2.53 6.96 2.14
C LEU A 246 3.97 6.81 2.64
N SER A 247 4.68 5.75 2.21
CA SER A 247 6.04 5.53 2.68
C SER A 247 6.99 6.62 2.20
N LEU A 248 6.87 7.02 0.93
CA LEU A 248 7.72 8.03 0.30
C LEU A 248 7.48 9.44 0.86
N SER A 249 6.22 9.81 1.11
CA SER A 249 5.84 11.18 1.52
C SER A 249 5.87 11.40 3.03
N ARG A 250 5.70 10.35 3.84
CA ARG A 250 5.63 10.49 5.31
C ARG A 250 6.59 9.59 6.06
N GLU A 251 6.53 8.28 5.84
CA GLU A 251 7.25 7.33 6.71
C GLU A 251 8.77 7.49 6.64
N TYR A 252 9.33 7.93 5.51
CA TYR A 252 10.77 8.21 5.39
C TYR A 252 11.25 9.25 6.40
N GLN A 253 10.50 10.34 6.58
CA GLN A 253 10.81 11.35 7.58
C GLN A 253 10.48 10.84 8.98
N GLU A 254 9.28 10.31 9.20
CA GLU A 254 8.80 9.94 10.54
C GLU A 254 9.62 8.81 11.21
N LEU A 255 10.01 7.79 10.45
CA LEU A 255 10.75 6.63 10.97
C LEU A 255 12.25 6.83 10.92
N PHE A 256 12.77 7.47 9.88
CA PHE A 256 14.22 7.50 9.59
C PHE A 256 14.86 8.88 9.67
N ALA A 257 14.07 9.94 9.93
CA ALA A 257 14.51 11.34 9.95
C ALA A 257 15.26 11.74 8.66
N LEU A 258 14.77 11.27 7.51
CA LEU A 258 15.30 11.64 6.21
C LEU A 258 14.57 12.87 5.68
N ASP A 259 15.32 13.91 5.30
CA ASP A 259 14.74 15.15 4.74
C ASP A 259 13.97 14.90 3.43
N THR A 260 12.65 14.83 3.54
CA THR A 260 11.72 14.68 2.41
C THR A 260 11.11 16.01 1.97
N SER A 261 11.58 17.17 2.46
CA SER A 261 11.00 18.48 2.17
C SER A 261 10.82 18.75 0.67
N GLN A 262 11.79 18.34 -0.16
CA GLN A 262 11.72 18.47 -1.62
C GLN A 262 10.63 17.61 -2.27
N LEU A 263 10.20 16.52 -1.62
CA LEU A 263 9.21 15.57 -2.17
C LEU A 263 7.78 15.92 -1.78
N ASN A 264 7.56 16.56 -0.63
CA ASN A 264 6.23 16.66 0.00
C ASN A 264 5.14 17.23 -0.94
N ASP A 265 5.47 18.26 -1.73
CA ASP A 265 4.54 18.89 -2.67
C ASP A 265 4.68 18.39 -4.13
N GLN A 266 5.54 17.38 -4.34
CA GLN A 266 5.89 16.87 -5.66
C GLN A 266 5.47 15.42 -5.88
N ILE A 267 4.97 14.74 -4.84
CA ILE A 267 4.51 13.36 -4.92
C ILE A 267 2.99 13.26 -4.90
N PHE A 268 2.44 12.47 -5.81
CA PHE A 268 1.00 12.32 -5.99
C PHE A 268 0.63 10.85 -6.18
N ASP A 269 -0.57 10.49 -5.71
CA ASP A 269 -1.30 9.38 -6.34
C ASP A 269 -1.64 9.75 -7.79
N ALA A 270 -1.66 8.75 -8.67
CA ALA A 270 -1.90 8.97 -10.10
C ALA A 270 -3.23 9.68 -10.36
N PHE A 271 -4.30 9.40 -9.60
CA PHE A 271 -5.58 10.08 -9.77
C PHE A 271 -5.56 11.51 -9.20
N GLU A 272 -4.83 11.78 -8.11
CA GLU A 272 -4.62 13.15 -7.62
C GLU A 272 -3.96 13.99 -8.71
N TYR A 273 -2.92 13.46 -9.34
CA TYR A 273 -2.21 14.15 -10.41
C TYR A 273 -3.10 14.39 -11.65
N LEU A 274 -3.87 13.40 -12.08
CA LEU A 274 -4.81 13.56 -13.20
C LEU A 274 -5.91 14.59 -12.88
N ASN A 275 -6.45 14.58 -11.66
CA ASN A 275 -7.45 15.55 -11.23
C ASN A 275 -6.87 16.97 -11.18
N MET A 276 -5.66 17.14 -10.65
CA MET A 276 -4.93 18.41 -10.66
C MET A 276 -4.78 18.96 -12.09
N LEU A 277 -4.27 18.14 -13.01
CA LEU A 277 -4.09 18.56 -14.40
C LEU A 277 -5.40 18.91 -15.11
N LYS A 278 -6.50 18.21 -14.78
CA LYS A 278 -7.84 18.51 -15.30
C LYS A 278 -8.33 19.85 -14.78
N GLN A 279 -8.16 20.12 -13.48
CA GLN A 279 -8.52 21.41 -12.86
C GLN A 279 -7.70 22.57 -13.44
N GLU A 280 -6.43 22.34 -13.77
CA GLU A 280 -5.55 23.31 -14.44
C GLU A 280 -5.84 23.47 -15.96
N GLY A 281 -6.79 22.70 -16.53
CA GLY A 281 -7.11 22.73 -17.96
C GLY A 281 -6.01 22.17 -18.87
N LYS A 282 -5.02 21.45 -18.31
CA LYS A 282 -3.90 20.87 -19.08
C LYS A 282 -4.29 19.60 -19.83
N ILE A 283 -5.28 18.86 -19.29
CA ILE A 283 -5.82 17.64 -19.88
C ILE A 283 -7.34 17.70 -19.99
N ASN A 284 -7.90 16.97 -20.95
CA ASN A 284 -9.33 16.75 -21.10
C ASN A 284 -9.59 15.25 -21.23
N LEU A 285 -10.25 14.65 -20.26
CA LEU A 285 -10.59 13.23 -20.27
C LEU A 285 -11.92 13.06 -21.01
N GLU A 286 -11.86 12.66 -22.28
CA GLU A 286 -13.03 12.26 -23.06
C GLU A 286 -13.44 10.83 -22.67
N LEU A 287 -14.46 10.72 -21.82
CA LEU A 287 -14.89 9.46 -21.22
C LEU A 287 -16.06 8.85 -22.01
N SER A 288 -15.81 7.67 -22.58
CA SER A 288 -16.82 6.81 -23.20
C SER A 288 -17.70 6.15 -22.16
N ARG A 289 -18.91 5.76 -22.57
CA ARG A 289 -19.86 5.06 -21.70
C ARG A 289 -19.33 3.67 -21.32
N VAL A 290 -19.43 3.33 -20.03
CA VAL A 290 -19.12 2.00 -19.48
C VAL A 290 -20.29 1.56 -18.61
N ASN A 291 -21.14 0.64 -19.10
CA ASN A 291 -22.33 0.20 -18.36
C ASN A 291 -21.98 -0.92 -17.37
N ARG A 292 -21.42 -0.57 -16.21
CA ARG A 292 -21.02 -1.51 -15.15
C ARG A 292 -21.42 -0.95 -13.79
N ARG A 293 -21.62 -1.84 -12.82
CA ARG A 293 -21.82 -1.49 -11.41
C ARG A 293 -20.70 -2.11 -10.59
N VAL A 294 -19.92 -1.28 -9.91
CA VAL A 294 -18.70 -1.70 -9.22
C VAL A 294 -18.70 -1.20 -7.77
N GLY A 295 -18.26 -2.05 -6.86
CA GLY A 295 -17.92 -1.66 -5.49
C GLY A 295 -16.58 -0.92 -5.45
N TYR A 296 -16.41 0.01 -4.52
CA TYR A 296 -15.12 0.65 -4.26
C TYR A 296 -14.63 0.41 -2.84
N HIS A 297 -13.44 -0.14 -2.72
CA HIS A 297 -12.74 -0.27 -1.45
C HIS A 297 -11.62 0.77 -1.35
N GLN A 298 -11.78 1.76 -0.47
CA GLN A 298 -10.73 2.74 -0.20
C GLN A 298 -9.61 2.12 0.68
N PRO A 299 -8.35 2.06 0.20
CA PRO A 299 -7.25 1.52 0.97
C PRO A 299 -6.92 2.35 2.23
N CYS A 300 -6.57 1.68 3.32
CA CYS A 300 -6.21 2.35 4.59
C CYS A 300 -5.04 3.34 4.45
N HIS A 301 -4.04 3.06 3.61
CA HIS A 301 -2.95 3.99 3.37
C HIS A 301 -3.35 5.20 2.52
N LEU A 302 -4.36 5.08 1.66
CA LEU A 302 -4.93 6.24 0.95
C LEU A 302 -5.66 7.17 1.93
N LYS A 303 -6.46 6.59 2.84
CA LYS A 303 -7.07 7.32 3.98
C LYS A 303 -6.00 8.03 4.83
N ALA A 304 -4.89 7.36 5.12
CA ALA A 304 -3.82 7.89 5.96
C ALA A 304 -3.05 9.06 5.34
N ILE A 305 -2.89 9.07 4.01
CA ILE A 305 -2.28 10.20 3.30
C ILE A 305 -3.21 11.43 3.34
N GLY A 306 -4.52 11.23 3.45
CA GLY A 306 -5.50 12.32 3.48
C GLY A 306 -5.93 12.81 2.10
N SER A 307 -5.66 12.05 1.05
CA SER A 307 -5.98 12.36 -0.36
C SER A 307 -7.47 12.35 -0.71
N GLY A 308 -8.35 12.00 0.21
CA GLY A 308 -9.76 11.73 -0.09
C GLY A 308 -9.92 10.49 -0.98
N ILE A 309 -10.76 10.58 -2.01
CA ILE A 309 -11.12 9.48 -2.92
C ILE A 309 -10.92 9.90 -4.40
N PRO A 310 -9.69 10.26 -4.80
CA PRO A 310 -9.42 10.93 -6.07
C PRO A 310 -9.84 10.09 -7.29
N SER A 311 -9.72 8.76 -7.19
CA SER A 311 -10.16 7.85 -8.25
C SER A 311 -11.67 7.89 -8.45
N LEU A 312 -12.47 7.92 -7.37
CA LEU A 312 -13.93 8.01 -7.44
C LEU A 312 -14.40 9.33 -8.01
N GLU A 313 -13.74 10.43 -7.64
CA GLU A 313 -14.02 11.75 -8.21
C GLU A 313 -13.87 11.74 -9.73
N THR A 314 -12.86 11.04 -10.26
CA THR A 314 -12.69 10.87 -11.70
C THR A 314 -13.73 9.92 -12.29
N LEU A 315 -13.84 8.71 -11.74
CA LEU A 315 -14.62 7.60 -12.31
C LEU A 315 -16.14 7.86 -12.30
N ARG A 316 -16.66 8.62 -11.33
CA ARG A 316 -18.09 9.01 -11.30
C ARG A 316 -18.52 9.86 -12.49
N ASN A 317 -17.57 10.43 -13.25
CA ASN A 317 -17.87 11.16 -14.48
C ASN A 317 -17.99 10.26 -15.71
N ILE A 318 -17.71 8.95 -15.60
CA ILE A 318 -17.85 8.00 -16.70
C ILE A 318 -19.34 7.72 -16.92
N PRO A 319 -19.91 8.03 -18.10
CA PRO A 319 -21.32 7.78 -18.36
C PRO A 319 -21.67 6.28 -18.21
N GLY A 320 -22.74 5.97 -17.49
CA GLY A 320 -23.21 4.59 -17.31
C GLY A 320 -22.46 3.76 -16.26
N LEU A 321 -21.37 4.27 -15.68
CA LEU A 321 -20.65 3.58 -14.62
C LEU A 321 -21.26 3.94 -13.26
N GLU A 322 -21.72 2.93 -12.55
CA GLU A 322 -22.21 3.07 -11.17
C GLU A 322 -21.12 2.61 -10.20
N VAL A 323 -20.56 3.56 -9.44
CA VAL A 323 -19.53 3.28 -8.43
C VAL A 323 -20.10 3.52 -7.04
N THR A 324 -20.16 2.49 -6.21
CA THR A 324 -20.62 2.58 -4.82
C THR A 324 -19.49 2.22 -3.86
N GLU A 325 -19.22 3.10 -2.89
CA GLU A 325 -18.21 2.83 -1.86
C GLU A 325 -18.72 1.75 -0.89
N LEU A 326 -17.83 0.81 -0.52
CA LEU A 326 -18.16 -0.26 0.42
C LEU A 326 -18.24 0.24 1.87
N ASP A 327 -17.49 1.30 2.21
CA ASP A 327 -17.33 1.86 3.56
C ASP A 327 -17.21 0.83 4.70
N ALA A 328 -16.48 -0.26 4.44
CA ALA A 328 -16.42 -1.43 5.31
C ALA A 328 -15.14 -1.54 6.15
N GLY A 329 -14.33 -0.48 6.22
CA GLY A 329 -13.09 -0.45 6.98
C GLY A 329 -11.92 -1.19 6.31
N CYS A 330 -11.07 -1.84 7.11
CA CYS A 330 -9.86 -2.53 6.63
C CYS A 330 -10.19 -3.89 6.00
N CYS A 331 -9.51 -4.27 4.92
CA CYS A 331 -9.68 -5.61 4.32
C CYS A 331 -8.99 -6.74 5.11
N GLY A 332 -8.08 -6.41 6.04
CA GLY A 332 -7.45 -7.37 6.95
C GLY A 332 -6.11 -7.95 6.50
N ILE A 333 -5.69 -7.77 5.24
CA ILE A 333 -4.46 -8.42 4.72
C ILE A 333 -3.15 -7.76 5.17
N SER A 334 -3.15 -6.43 5.31
CA SER A 334 -2.03 -5.59 5.73
C SER A 334 -0.66 -6.06 5.21
N GLY A 335 -0.52 -6.10 3.88
CA GLY A 335 0.68 -6.57 3.22
C GLY A 335 0.88 -8.08 3.39
N SER A 336 1.73 -8.48 4.33
CA SER A 336 2.06 -9.89 4.59
C SER A 336 1.29 -10.49 5.79
N TYR A 337 0.51 -9.68 6.51
CA TYR A 337 -0.12 -10.08 7.77
C TYR A 337 -1.05 -11.29 7.61
N GLY A 338 -1.99 -11.23 6.66
CA GLY A 338 -2.97 -12.30 6.42
C GLY A 338 -2.39 -13.59 5.85
N PHE A 339 -1.15 -13.57 5.33
CA PHE A 339 -0.47 -14.78 4.86
C PHE A 339 0.08 -15.64 6.00
N LYS A 340 0.30 -15.07 7.20
CA LYS A 340 0.91 -15.78 8.31
C LYS A 340 -0.12 -16.69 8.95
N LYS A 341 0.19 -17.98 9.09
CA LYS A 341 -0.73 -19.02 9.58
C LYS A 341 -1.45 -18.60 10.86
N GLU A 342 -0.70 -18.07 11.83
CA GLU A 342 -1.22 -17.65 13.14
C GLU A 342 -2.10 -16.39 13.10
N LYS A 343 -2.10 -15.65 11.98
CA LYS A 343 -2.87 -14.40 11.79
C LYS A 343 -3.95 -14.51 10.73
N TYR A 344 -4.03 -15.65 10.03
CA TYR A 344 -4.97 -15.84 8.93
C TYR A 344 -6.41 -15.62 9.39
N GLN A 345 -6.84 -16.26 10.48
CA GLN A 345 -8.23 -16.12 10.98
C GLN A 345 -8.54 -14.69 11.42
N ILE A 346 -7.61 -14.03 12.14
CA ILE A 346 -7.73 -12.61 12.51
C ILE A 346 -7.89 -11.74 11.24
N SER A 347 -7.12 -12.02 10.19
CA SER A 347 -7.21 -11.31 8.91
C SER A 347 -8.56 -11.51 8.23
N GLN A 348 -9.11 -12.72 8.26
CA GLN A 348 -10.45 -13.01 7.72
C GLN A 348 -11.53 -12.27 8.51
N GLU A 349 -11.45 -12.30 9.84
CA GLU A 349 -12.44 -11.66 10.72
C GLU A 349 -12.45 -10.13 10.56
N ILE A 350 -11.28 -9.49 10.43
CA ILE A 350 -11.19 -8.06 10.09
C ILE A 350 -11.90 -7.78 8.75
N GLY A 351 -11.70 -8.65 7.76
CA GLY A 351 -12.26 -8.52 6.42
C GLY A 351 -13.74 -8.87 6.30
N GLN A 352 -14.40 -9.35 7.36
CA GLN A 352 -15.79 -9.82 7.28
C GLN A 352 -16.75 -8.72 6.84
N ASN A 353 -16.53 -7.47 7.27
CA ASN A 353 -17.35 -6.33 6.85
C ASN A 353 -17.26 -6.08 5.34
N ILE A 354 -16.09 -6.32 4.72
CA ILE A 354 -15.91 -6.16 3.27
C ILE A 354 -16.76 -7.19 2.53
N ARG A 355 -16.75 -8.44 3.01
CA ARG A 355 -17.58 -9.49 2.45
C ARG A 355 -19.06 -9.14 2.52
N GLN A 356 -19.52 -8.73 3.70
CA GLN A 356 -20.91 -8.31 3.90
C GLN A 356 -21.29 -7.14 2.97
N ALA A 357 -20.45 -6.10 2.87
CA ALA A 357 -20.73 -4.95 2.02
C ALA A 357 -20.82 -5.31 0.52
N VAL A 358 -19.95 -6.21 0.03
CA VAL A 358 -20.02 -6.69 -1.35
C VAL A 358 -21.29 -7.50 -1.60
N GLU A 359 -21.67 -8.39 -0.67
CA GLU A 359 -22.90 -9.19 -0.73
C GLU A 359 -24.15 -8.28 -0.72
N GLU A 360 -24.21 -7.30 0.19
CA GLU A 360 -25.31 -6.34 0.33
C GLU A 360 -25.47 -5.45 -0.90
N LEU A 361 -24.37 -5.02 -1.52
CA LEU A 361 -24.43 -4.27 -2.77
C LEU A 361 -24.77 -5.16 -3.97
N SER A 362 -24.59 -6.48 -3.87
CA SER A 362 -24.78 -7.42 -4.98
C SER A 362 -23.97 -7.01 -6.22
N VAL A 363 -22.66 -6.79 -6.02
CA VAL A 363 -21.71 -6.45 -7.08
C VAL A 363 -20.72 -7.59 -7.30
N ASP A 364 -20.48 -7.92 -8.57
CA ASP A 364 -19.51 -8.96 -8.96
C ASP A 364 -18.09 -8.42 -9.13
N GLU A 365 -17.95 -7.09 -9.07
CA GLU A 365 -16.70 -6.38 -9.36
C GLU A 365 -16.40 -5.33 -8.29
N VAL A 366 -15.13 -5.25 -7.88
CA VAL A 366 -14.64 -4.25 -6.91
C VAL A 366 -13.38 -3.58 -7.42
N ILE A 367 -13.25 -2.28 -7.18
CA ILE A 367 -12.03 -1.52 -7.47
C ILE A 367 -11.32 -1.05 -6.20
N THR A 368 -9.99 -1.08 -6.24
CA THR A 368 -9.10 -0.57 -5.18
C THR A 368 -7.69 -0.31 -5.74
N GLU A 369 -7.08 0.80 -5.33
CA GLU A 369 -5.73 1.21 -5.73
C GLU A 369 -4.65 0.29 -5.16
N CYS A 370 -4.93 -0.37 -4.03
CA CYS A 370 -3.94 -1.22 -3.37
C CYS A 370 -3.98 -2.66 -3.89
N GLY A 371 -2.88 -3.11 -4.53
CA GLY A 371 -2.75 -4.48 -5.04
C GLY A 371 -2.93 -5.59 -4.00
N THR A 372 -2.48 -5.37 -2.75
CA THR A 372 -2.73 -6.36 -1.68
C THR A 372 -4.18 -6.36 -1.20
N CYS A 373 -4.87 -5.23 -1.27
CA CYS A 373 -6.31 -5.18 -1.02
C CYS A 373 -7.07 -5.91 -2.14
N GLN A 374 -6.65 -5.78 -3.41
CA GLN A 374 -7.24 -6.53 -4.52
C GLN A 374 -7.25 -8.04 -4.23
N LEU A 375 -6.09 -8.58 -3.84
CA LEU A 375 -5.96 -10.00 -3.49
C LEU A 375 -6.89 -10.41 -2.34
N GLN A 376 -6.98 -9.60 -1.29
CA GLN A 376 -7.76 -9.93 -0.10
C GLN A 376 -9.26 -9.83 -0.33
N VAL A 377 -9.72 -8.76 -0.97
CA VAL A 377 -11.13 -8.60 -1.32
C VAL A 377 -11.55 -9.76 -2.21
N GLN A 378 -10.77 -10.09 -3.24
CA GLN A 378 -11.03 -11.25 -4.09
C GLN A 378 -11.06 -12.57 -3.29
N HIS A 379 -10.14 -12.75 -2.34
CA HIS A 379 -10.10 -13.94 -1.49
C HIS A 379 -11.34 -14.07 -0.59
N LEU A 380 -11.84 -12.94 -0.05
CA LEU A 380 -12.98 -12.91 0.86
C LEU A 380 -14.33 -13.07 0.15
N THR A 381 -14.48 -12.49 -1.04
CA THR A 381 -15.79 -12.30 -1.68
C THR A 381 -15.96 -13.10 -2.97
N GLY A 382 -14.86 -13.51 -3.61
CA GLY A 382 -14.90 -14.13 -4.94
C GLY A 382 -15.15 -13.15 -6.10
N ALA A 383 -15.39 -11.87 -5.81
CA ALA A 383 -15.57 -10.82 -6.82
C ALA A 383 -14.31 -10.64 -7.69
N GLU A 384 -14.48 -10.13 -8.90
CA GLU A 384 -13.37 -9.65 -9.70
C GLU A 384 -12.84 -8.34 -9.09
N VAL A 385 -11.55 -8.26 -8.79
CA VAL A 385 -10.97 -7.08 -8.14
C VAL A 385 -9.76 -6.56 -8.88
N TYR A 386 -9.77 -5.28 -9.22
CA TYR A 386 -8.73 -4.66 -10.04
C TYR A 386 -8.51 -3.18 -9.71
N HIS A 387 -7.49 -2.59 -10.32
CA HIS A 387 -7.11 -1.20 -10.07
C HIS A 387 -8.02 -0.21 -10.83
N PRO A 388 -8.50 0.89 -10.23
CA PRO A 388 -9.39 1.85 -10.90
C PRO A 388 -8.82 2.47 -12.19
N MET A 389 -7.49 2.58 -12.30
CA MET A 389 -6.80 3.01 -13.52
C MET A 389 -7.20 2.20 -14.77
N LEU A 390 -7.54 0.91 -14.62
CA LEU A 390 -7.94 0.07 -15.75
C LEU A 390 -9.33 0.45 -16.27
N LEU A 391 -10.27 0.82 -15.39
CA LEU A 391 -11.56 1.38 -15.83
C LEU A 391 -11.40 2.74 -16.49
N LEU A 392 -10.51 3.59 -15.97
CA LEU A 392 -10.25 4.87 -16.61
C LEU A 392 -9.69 4.66 -18.03
N ALA A 393 -8.74 3.73 -18.18
CA ALA A 393 -8.17 3.35 -19.48
C ALA A 393 -9.23 2.83 -20.46
N GLU A 394 -10.10 1.93 -20.01
CA GLU A 394 -11.25 1.44 -20.79
C GLU A 394 -12.14 2.60 -21.25
N ALA A 395 -12.51 3.50 -20.33
CA ALA A 395 -13.39 4.62 -20.60
C ALA A 395 -12.81 5.60 -21.63
N ILE A 396 -11.49 5.79 -21.69
CA ILE A 396 -10.86 6.63 -22.73
C ILE A 396 -10.56 5.86 -24.03
N GLY A 397 -11.07 4.63 -24.19
CA GLY A 397 -10.88 3.82 -25.39
C GLY A 397 -9.47 3.24 -25.53
N GLN A 398 -8.81 2.89 -24.42
CA GLN A 398 -7.70 1.94 -24.45
C GLN A 398 -8.29 0.53 -24.39
N ARG A 399 -7.85 -0.36 -25.29
CA ARG A 399 -8.20 -1.79 -25.28
C ARG A 399 -7.01 -2.60 -24.83
#